data_AF-A0A132T7E9-F1
#
_entry.id   AF-A0A132T7E9-F1
#
_cell.length_a   1.000
_cell.length_b   1.000
_cell.length_c   1.000
_cell.angle_alpha   90.00
_cell.angle_beta   90.00
_cell.angle_gamma   90.00
#
_symmetry.space_group_name_H-M   'P 1'
#
loop_
_entity.id
_entity.type
_entity.pdbx_description
1 polymer ?
#
loop_
_entity_poly.entity_id
_entity_poly.type
_entity_poly.pdbx_seq_one_letter_code
_entity_poly.pdbx_strand_id
1 'polypeptide(L)' 'MTEASEARETLAQRQEALIRALVAGGPVPAGLDPVAVAAAGQVCRHKRNRHTGSGWRLAKHR' A
#
# COMPACT_ATOMS: atom_id res chain seq x y z
N MET A 1 11.63 14.78 -25.32
CA MET A 1 11.82 13.68 -24.33
C MET A 1 11.26 14.02 -22.94
N THR A 2 10.77 15.25 -22.73
CA THR A 2 10.27 15.72 -21.42
C THR A 2 8.86 15.20 -21.08
N GLU A 3 7.92 15.19 -22.03
CA GLU A 3 6.53 14.78 -21.76
C GLU A 3 6.36 13.32 -21.32
N ALA A 4 7.13 12.40 -21.89
CA ALA A 4 7.11 10.99 -21.48
C ALA A 4 7.65 10.78 -20.05
N SER A 5 8.59 11.63 -19.62
CA SER A 5 9.10 11.60 -18.24
C SER A 5 8.05 12.11 -17.26
N GLU A 6 7.37 13.20 -17.59
CA GLU A 6 6.30 13.76 -16.75
C GLU A 6 5.08 12.85 -16.65
N ALA A 7 4.71 12.17 -17.74
CA ALA A 7 3.67 11.15 -17.72
C ALA A 7 4.03 9.99 -16.78
N ARG A 8 5.31 9.57 -16.77
CA ARG A 8 5.79 8.51 -15.87
C ARG A 8 5.81 8.96 -14.41
N GLU A 9 6.19 10.20 -14.14
CA GLU A 9 6.18 10.75 -12.79
C GLU A 9 4.76 10.90 -12.25
N THR A 10 3.81 11.34 -13.08
CA THR A 10 2.38 11.40 -12.73
C THR A 10 1.83 10.00 -12.42
N LEU A 11 2.21 8.98 -13.19
CA LEU A 11 1.81 7.60 -12.94
C LEU A 11 2.38 7.09 -11.61
N ALA A 12 3.67 7.33 -11.37
CA ALA A 12 4.33 6.91 -10.13
C ALA A 12 3.65 7.54 -8.90
N GLN A 13 3.29 8.82 -8.95
CA GLN A 13 2.57 9.51 -7.87
C GLN A 13 1.19 8.90 -7.60
N ARG A 14 0.43 8.58 -8.65
CA ARG A 14 -0.89 7.92 -8.51
C ARG A 14 -0.76 6.51 -7.93
N GLN A 15 0.24 5.76 -8.36
CA GLN A 15 0.53 4.42 -7.84
C GLN A 15 0.94 4.48 -6.37
N GLU A 16 1.81 5.42 -6.00
CA GLU A 16 2.20 5.63 -4.61
C GLU A 16 0.98 5.95 -3.73
N ALA A 17 0.10 6.86 -4.19
CA ALA A 17 -1.11 7.21 -3.46
C ALA A 17 -2.02 5.98 -3.24
N LEU A 18 -2.17 5.12 -4.26
CA LEU A 18 -2.91 3.87 -4.15
C LEU A 18 -2.26 2.90 -3.16
N ILE A 19 -0.94 2.73 -3.22
CA ILE A 19 -0.20 1.86 -2.30
C ILE A 19 -0.37 2.35 -0.85
N ARG A 20 -0.25 3.66 -0.61
CA ARG A 20 -0.49 4.27 0.70
C ARG A 20 -1.93 3.99 1.20
N ALA A 21 -2.94 4.11 0.34
CA ALA A 21 -4.32 3.79 0.68
C ALA A 21 -4.49 2.31 1.08
N LEU A 22 -3.94 1.39 0.29
CA LEU A 22 -4.02 -0.06 0.56
C LEU A 22 -3.32 -0.45 1.86
N VAL A 23 -2.12 0.09 2.11
CA VAL A 23 -1.27 -0.34 3.22
C VAL A 23 -1.64 0.35 4.53
N ALA A 24 -1.88 1.67 4.50
CA ALA A 24 -2.10 2.50 5.68
C ALA A 24 -3.58 2.83 5.94
N GLY A 25 -4.50 2.55 4.99
CA GLY A 25 -5.90 2.95 5.11
C GLY A 25 -6.13 4.45 4.87
N GLY A 26 -5.25 5.08 4.10
CA GLY A 26 -5.35 6.50 3.72
C GLY A 26 -6.40 6.77 2.63
N PRO A 27 -6.55 8.04 2.22
CA PRO A 27 -7.53 8.46 1.22
C PRO A 27 -7.30 7.75 -0.12
N VAL A 28 -8.41 7.34 -0.76
CA VAL A 28 -8.39 6.62 -2.04
C VAL A 28 -8.24 7.63 -3.19
N PRO A 29 -7.31 7.42 -4.13
CA PRO A 29 -7.18 8.28 -5.31
C PRO A 29 -8.47 8.36 -6.13
N ALA A 30 -8.72 9.51 -6.75
CA ALA A 30 -9.92 9.71 -7.58
C ALA A 30 -10.01 8.69 -8.72
N GLY A 31 -11.24 8.25 -9.02
CA GLY A 31 -11.51 7.25 -10.06
C GLY A 31 -11.37 5.79 -9.62
N LEU A 32 -11.04 5.54 -8.35
CA LEU A 32 -11.04 4.20 -7.75
C LEU A 32 -12.19 4.04 -6.77
N ASP A 33 -12.78 2.84 -6.74
CA ASP A 33 -13.83 2.50 -5.78
C ASP A 33 -13.26 2.40 -4.35
N PRO A 34 -13.70 3.26 -3.42
CA PRO A 34 -13.22 3.22 -2.04
C PRO A 34 -13.49 1.90 -1.33
N VAL A 35 -14.60 1.23 -1.66
CA VAL A 35 -15.00 -0.03 -1.02
C VAL A 35 -14.07 -1.17 -1.47
N ALA A 36 -13.82 -1.29 -2.77
CA ALA A 36 -12.86 -2.26 -3.31
C ALA A 36 -11.44 -2.05 -2.74
N VAL A 37 -10.96 -0.80 -2.67
CA VAL A 37 -9.63 -0.49 -2.13
C VAL A 37 -9.54 -0.82 -0.63
N ALA A 38 -10.58 -0.53 0.14
CA ALA A 38 -10.62 -0.89 1.56
C ALA A 38 -10.56 -2.41 1.76
N ALA A 39 -11.35 -3.18 0.98
CA ALA A 39 -11.35 -4.64 1.04
C ALA A 39 -9.98 -5.24 0.68
N ALA A 40 -9.35 -4.77 -0.40
CA ALA A 40 -8.01 -5.18 -0.78
C ALA A 40 -6.97 -4.83 0.31
N GLY A 41 -7.07 -3.64 0.90
CA GLY A 41 -6.21 -3.21 2.01
C GLY A 41 -6.30 -4.12 3.24
N GLN A 42 -7.50 -4.65 3.55
CA GLN A 42 -7.65 -5.61 4.65
C GLN A 42 -6.90 -6.91 4.39
N VAL A 43 -6.95 -7.45 3.16
CA VAL A 43 -6.20 -8.66 2.77
C VAL A 43 -4.69 -8.43 2.88
N CYS A 44 -4.20 -7.27 2.40
CA CYS A 44 -2.78 -6.90 2.48
C CYS A 44 -2.30 -6.82 3.94
N ARG A 45 -3.02 -6.10 4.81
CA ARG A 45 -2.68 -5.98 6.23
C ARG A 45 -2.75 -7.31 6.97
N HIS A 46 -3.75 -8.12 6.65
CA HIS A 46 -3.90 -9.45 7.23
C HIS A 46 -2.73 -10.38 6.90
N LYS A 47 -2.30 -10.40 5.63
CA LYS A 47 -1.07 -11.12 5.23
C LYS A 47 0.16 -10.59 5.97
N ARG A 48 0.34 -9.26 6.02
CA ARG A 48 1.46 -8.64 6.73
C ARG A 48 1.49 -9.03 8.20
N ASN A 49 0.36 -8.99 8.89
CA ASN A 49 0.26 -9.34 10.31
C ASN A 49 0.55 -10.83 10.57
N ARG A 50 0.19 -11.73 9.64
CA ARG A 50 0.58 -13.15 9.74
C ARG A 50 2.08 -13.36 9.61
N HIS A 51 2.75 -12.58 8.76
CA HIS A 51 4.20 -12.66 8.61
C HIS A 51 4.95 -11.98 9.76
N THR A 52 4.46 -10.83 10.28
CA THR A 52 5.09 -10.14 11.41
C THR A 52 4.84 -10.83 12.76
N GLY A 53 3.68 -11.48 12.93
CA GLY A 53 3.36 -12.27 14.13
C GLY A 53 4.18 -13.55 14.30
N SER A 54 4.80 -14.04 13.22
CA SER A 54 5.64 -15.24 13.24
C SER A 54 7.14 -14.96 13.43
N GLY A 55 7.56 -13.69 13.48
CA GLY A 55 8.97 -13.28 13.43
C GLY A 55 9.54 -12.51 14.63
N TRP A 56 8.76 -12.17 15.66
CA TRP A 56 9.26 -11.35 16.79
C TRP A 56 8.98 -11.95 18.16
N ARG A 57 9.39 -13.19 18.38
CA ARG A 57 9.45 -13.77 19.73
C ARG A 57 10.80 -14.38 20.08
N LEU A 58 11.91 -13.83 19.55
CA LEU A 58 13.27 -14.27 19.90
C LEU A 58 14.29 -13.13 20.11
N ALA A 59 13.84 -11.88 20.24
CA ALA A 59 14.71 -10.75 20.62
C ALA A 59 14.68 -10.47 22.14
N LYS A 60 14.46 -11.49 22.99
CA LYS A 60 14.40 -11.34 24.46
C LYS A 60 15.32 -12.28 25.26
N HIS A 61 16.28 -12.95 24.63
CA HIS A 61 17.23 -13.85 25.32
C HIS A 61 18.65 -13.89 24.72
N ARG A 62 19.24 -12.75 24.35
CA ARG A 62 20.70 -12.64 24.21
C ARG A 62 21.18 -11.32 24.78
#